data_AF-A0A556MUP5-F1
#
_entry.id   AF-A0A556MUP5-F1
#
_cell.length_a   1.000
_cell.length_b   1.000
_cell.length_c   1.000
_cell.angle_alpha   90.00
_cell.angle_beta   90.00
_cell.angle_gamma   90.00
#
_symmetry.space_group_name_H-M   'P 1'
#
loop_
_entity.id
_entity.type
_entity.pdbx_description
1 polymer ?
#
loop_
_entity_poly.entity_id
_entity_poly.type
_entity_poly.pdbx_seq_one_letter_code
_entity_poly.pdbx_strand_id
1 'polypeptide(L)'
;MTSRFLFPHYCKRIGWAILIPGLVLGYFSFFRNYNIPGFSTSRIRANNPNVIDVQQFTNSLALALVIAGAMLVAFAKEKIEDELTTRIRHNALYWSILINYSLCTVLIIAAIIKGDVFYDYHNILGSFGYIAVIAIYNLFSVLIIFLLRYHYLLYSKMGQYKLGGLSFLPYYPYRVVSKWATRILFVPAALTYTNWPLPYSSEIIAVLSLSLLVWVFSRQKREDEMISTIRMESMQLAIYFVYGFLLLSDFFIYGNAFFYIMMFNLVGAEAFFLIRFHFAYNKLLKDTRE
;
A
#
# COMPACT_ATOMS: atom_id res chain seq x y z
N MET A 1 -3.56 -26.35 4.01
CA MET A 1 -2.58 -25.51 4.77
C MET A 1 -3.30 -24.65 5.82
N THR A 2 -2.90 -24.67 7.08
CA THR A 2 -3.59 -23.95 8.17
C THR A 2 -3.28 -22.45 8.16
N SER A 3 -4.31 -21.61 8.29
CA SER A 3 -4.24 -20.14 8.36
C SER A 3 -3.24 -19.61 9.41
N ARG A 4 -2.01 -19.28 9.03
CA ARG A 4 -1.01 -18.78 10.01
C ARG A 4 -1.17 -17.30 10.36
N PHE A 5 -1.72 -16.49 9.46
CA PHE A 5 -1.73 -15.02 9.63
C PHE A 5 -3.12 -14.39 9.44
N LEU A 6 -4.19 -14.97 10.02
CA LEU A 6 -5.54 -14.39 9.93
C LEU A 6 -6.07 -14.02 11.33
N PHE A 7 -6.85 -12.95 11.39
CA PHE A 7 -7.56 -12.57 12.60
C PHE A 7 -8.73 -13.54 12.88
N PRO A 8 -9.13 -13.71 14.16
CA PRO A 8 -10.30 -14.49 14.51
C PRO A 8 -11.58 -14.02 13.81
N HIS A 9 -12.55 -14.93 13.62
CA HIS A 9 -13.79 -14.64 12.90
C HIS A 9 -14.58 -13.44 13.48
N TYR A 10 -14.58 -13.23 14.80
CA TYR A 10 -15.27 -12.09 15.42
C TYR A 10 -14.72 -10.72 14.99
N CYS A 11 -13.43 -10.65 14.63
CA CYS A 11 -12.80 -9.42 14.15
C CYS A 11 -13.44 -8.90 12.86
N LYS A 12 -14.10 -9.73 12.06
CA LYS A 12 -14.83 -9.29 10.87
C LYS A 12 -15.98 -8.34 11.21
N ARG A 13 -16.77 -8.69 12.23
CA ARG A 13 -17.91 -7.85 12.66
C ARG A 13 -17.43 -6.53 13.25
N ILE A 14 -16.39 -6.60 14.08
CA ILE A 14 -15.73 -5.42 14.64
C ILE A 14 -15.16 -4.54 13.51
N GLY A 15 -14.51 -5.16 12.53
CA GLY A 15 -13.94 -4.49 11.37
C GLY A 15 -14.99 -3.70 10.59
N TRP A 16 -16.16 -4.29 10.30
CA TRP A 16 -17.26 -3.57 9.64
C TRP A 16 -17.84 -2.45 10.51
N ALA A 17 -17.98 -2.68 11.82
CA ALA A 17 -18.44 -1.67 12.76
C ALA A 17 -17.49 -0.47 12.89
N ILE A 18 -16.20 -0.65 12.60
CA ILE A 18 -15.17 0.41 12.57
C ILE A 18 -15.09 1.05 11.18
N LEU A 19 -15.06 0.23 10.13
CA LEU A 19 -14.86 0.66 8.75
C LEU A 19 -16.00 1.56 8.25
N ILE A 20 -17.26 1.22 8.53
CA ILE A 20 -18.41 1.99 8.03
C ILE A 20 -18.41 3.41 8.64
N PRO A 21 -18.36 3.60 9.97
CA PRO A 21 -18.23 4.94 10.55
C PRO A 21 -16.97 5.67 10.10
N GLY A 22 -15.84 4.96 9.94
CA GLY A 22 -14.61 5.54 9.42
C GLY A 22 -14.77 6.11 8.01
N LEU A 23 -15.42 5.37 7.10
CA LEU A 23 -15.71 5.83 5.74
C LEU A 23 -16.68 7.02 5.73
N VAL A 24 -17.70 6.99 6.58
CA VAL A 24 -18.66 8.10 6.74
C VAL A 24 -17.94 9.36 7.25
N LEU A 25 -17.14 9.23 8.30
CA LEU A 25 -16.36 10.33 8.85
C LEU A 25 -15.36 10.86 7.82
N GLY A 26 -14.65 9.98 7.11
CA GLY A 26 -13.72 10.35 6.05
C GLY A 26 -14.40 11.13 4.91
N TYR A 27 -15.58 10.69 4.48
CA TYR A 27 -16.38 11.41 3.48
C TYR A 27 -16.76 12.82 3.94
N PHE A 28 -17.31 12.95 5.15
CA PHE A 28 -17.68 14.27 5.68
C PHE A 28 -16.46 15.17 5.90
N SER A 29 -15.37 14.61 6.42
CA SER A 29 -14.14 15.36 6.68
C SER A 29 -13.52 15.88 5.39
N PHE A 30 -13.42 15.03 4.36
CA PHE A 30 -12.78 15.40 3.10
C PHE A 30 -13.65 16.25 2.16
N PHE A 31 -14.93 15.91 1.97
CA PHE A 31 -15.79 16.58 0.98
C PHE A 31 -16.62 17.72 1.56
N ARG A 32 -16.88 17.70 2.88
CA ARG A 32 -17.70 18.72 3.55
C ARG A 32 -16.87 19.59 4.50
N ASN A 33 -15.55 19.38 4.57
CA ASN A 33 -14.65 20.04 5.52
C ASN A 33 -15.15 19.91 6.97
N TYR A 34 -15.82 18.80 7.28
CA TYR A 34 -16.35 18.55 8.61
C TYR A 34 -15.22 18.29 9.59
N ASN A 35 -15.32 18.89 10.77
CA ASN A 35 -14.39 18.64 11.87
C ASN A 35 -15.17 18.35 13.14
N ILE A 36 -14.73 17.35 13.89
CA ILE A 36 -15.34 17.03 15.18
C ILE A 36 -15.07 18.21 16.12
N PRO A 37 -16.11 18.88 16.64
CA PRO A 37 -15.93 20.00 17.56
C PRO A 37 -15.13 19.59 18.80
N GLY A 38 -14.13 20.39 19.18
CA GLY A 38 -13.25 20.09 20.31
C GLY A 38 -12.19 19.02 20.04
N PHE A 39 -12.17 18.39 18.87
CA PHE A 39 -11.15 17.40 18.49
C PHE A 39 -9.97 18.04 17.75
N SER A 40 -9.41 19.05 18.39
CA SER A 40 -8.28 19.83 17.87
C SER A 40 -7.36 20.27 18.99
N THR A 41 -6.07 20.44 18.67
CA THR A 41 -5.13 21.11 19.56
C THR A 41 -4.70 22.43 18.95
N SER A 42 -4.63 23.48 19.78
CA SER A 42 -4.12 24.78 19.39
C SER A 42 -2.69 24.94 19.91
N ARG A 43 -1.78 25.39 19.05
CA ARG A 43 -0.41 25.73 19.44
C ARG A 43 -0.10 27.14 18.94
N ILE A 44 0.64 27.90 19.74
CA ILE A 44 1.17 29.20 19.30
C ILE A 44 2.34 28.93 18.36
N ARG A 45 2.33 29.55 17.18
CA ARG A 45 3.38 29.34 16.18
C ARG A 45 4.71 29.91 16.70
N ALA A 46 5.75 29.09 16.72
CA ALA A 46 7.07 29.45 17.28
C ALA A 46 7.67 30.72 16.65
N ASN A 47 7.49 30.92 15.34
CA ASN A 47 8.06 32.06 14.62
C ASN A 47 7.15 33.29 14.57
N ASN A 48 5.89 33.19 15.03
CA ASN A 48 4.98 34.32 15.08
C ASN A 48 3.94 34.10 16.19
N PRO A 49 4.16 34.67 17.40
CA PRO A 49 3.31 34.40 18.56
C PRO A 49 1.87 34.91 18.41
N ASN A 50 1.58 35.72 17.39
CA ASN A 50 0.23 36.20 17.08
C ASN A 50 -0.58 35.21 16.22
N VAL A 51 0.03 34.11 15.77
CA VAL A 51 -0.62 33.08 14.96
C VAL A 51 -0.84 31.83 15.81
N ILE A 52 -2.10 31.41 15.93
CA ILE A 52 -2.49 30.15 16.56
C ILE A 52 -2.68 29.10 15.45
N ASP A 53 -1.81 28.09 15.43
CA ASP A 53 -1.97 26.94 14.55
C ASP A 53 -2.94 25.95 15.22
N VAL A 54 -4.07 25.71 14.56
CA VAL A 54 -5.08 24.73 15.00
C VAL A 54 -4.85 23.44 14.22
N GLN A 55 -4.43 22.41 14.93
CA GLN A 55 -4.28 21.07 14.38
C GLN A 55 -5.54 20.25 14.65
N GLN A 56 -6.19 19.81 13.58
CA GLN A 56 -7.39 18.97 13.63
C GLN A 56 -7.03 17.50 13.48
N PHE A 57 -7.58 16.65 14.34
CA PHE A 57 -7.32 15.22 14.31
C PHE A 57 -8.41 14.41 13.60
N THR A 58 -9.48 15.05 13.12
CA THR A 58 -10.61 14.38 12.45
C THR A 58 -10.15 13.50 11.28
N ASN A 59 -9.23 14.01 10.45
CA ASN A 59 -8.69 13.28 9.30
C ASN A 59 -7.84 12.07 9.72
N SER A 60 -6.99 12.21 10.74
CA SER A 60 -6.21 11.09 11.29
C SER A 60 -7.11 10.02 11.88
N LEU A 61 -8.13 10.41 12.66
CA LEU A 61 -9.10 9.45 13.18
C LEU A 61 -9.85 8.73 12.05
N ALA A 62 -10.30 9.45 11.03
CA ALA A 62 -10.95 8.83 9.87
C ALA A 62 -10.01 7.85 9.15
N LEU A 63 -8.77 8.25 8.91
CA LEU A 63 -7.72 7.40 8.32
C LEU A 63 -7.52 6.12 9.14
N ALA A 64 -7.31 6.26 10.45
CA ALA A 64 -7.09 5.15 11.36
C ALA A 64 -8.28 4.17 11.37
N LEU A 65 -9.51 4.68 11.45
CA LEU A 65 -10.73 3.86 11.42
C LEU A 65 -10.87 3.12 10.08
N VAL A 66 -10.63 3.79 8.95
CA VAL A 66 -10.74 3.17 7.63
C VAL A 66 -9.69 2.08 7.45
N ILE A 67 -8.42 2.36 7.75
CA ILE A 67 -7.34 1.37 7.57
C ILE A 67 -7.52 0.20 8.55
N ALA A 68 -7.70 0.47 9.85
CA ALA A 68 -7.83 -0.57 10.86
C ALA A 68 -9.09 -1.43 10.60
N GLY A 69 -10.22 -0.78 10.29
CA GLY A 69 -11.46 -1.46 9.94
C GLY A 69 -11.30 -2.33 8.69
N ALA A 70 -10.71 -1.78 7.63
CA ALA A 70 -10.48 -2.51 6.38
C ALA A 70 -9.53 -3.69 6.58
N MET A 71 -8.44 -3.53 7.33
CA MET A 71 -7.52 -4.62 7.66
C MET A 71 -8.18 -5.74 8.46
N LEU A 72 -9.00 -5.39 9.47
CA LEU A 72 -9.75 -6.37 10.26
C LEU A 72 -10.75 -7.14 9.39
N VAL A 73 -11.47 -6.48 8.50
CA VAL A 73 -12.40 -7.15 7.57
C VAL A 73 -11.63 -8.03 6.58
N ALA A 74 -10.56 -7.47 5.99
CA ALA A 74 -9.75 -8.08 4.94
C ALA A 74 -9.15 -9.42 5.34
N PHE A 75 -8.66 -9.50 6.59
CA PHE A 75 -7.90 -10.65 7.05
C PHE A 75 -8.53 -11.41 8.21
N ALA A 76 -9.81 -11.17 8.53
CA ALA A 76 -10.55 -12.04 9.44
C ALA A 76 -10.93 -13.36 8.78
N LYS A 77 -10.84 -14.45 9.56
CA LYS A 77 -11.28 -15.79 9.14
C LYS A 77 -12.76 -15.80 8.73
N GLU A 78 -13.10 -16.67 7.78
CA GLU A 78 -14.48 -17.04 7.52
C GLU A 78 -14.98 -18.07 8.55
N LYS A 79 -16.31 -18.26 8.64
CA LYS A 79 -16.90 -19.28 9.53
C LYS A 79 -16.37 -20.68 9.23
N ILE A 80 -16.16 -20.97 7.95
CA ILE A 80 -15.55 -22.18 7.44
C ILE A 80 -14.35 -21.73 6.62
N GLU A 81 -13.15 -21.96 7.14
CA GLU A 81 -11.91 -21.60 6.45
C GLU A 81 -11.39 -22.85 5.74
N ASP A 82 -11.55 -22.88 4.42
CA ASP A 82 -11.02 -23.93 3.55
C ASP A 82 -9.88 -23.41 2.67
N GLU A 83 -9.27 -24.30 1.90
CA GLU A 83 -8.17 -23.95 1.00
C GLU A 83 -8.63 -23.01 -0.13
N LEU A 84 -9.89 -23.12 -0.55
CA LEU A 84 -10.48 -22.25 -1.55
C LEU A 84 -10.58 -20.81 -1.04
N THR A 85 -11.06 -20.60 0.18
CA THR A 85 -11.17 -19.28 0.81
C THR A 85 -9.81 -18.62 0.93
N THR A 86 -8.80 -19.40 1.32
CA THR A 86 -7.40 -18.96 1.37
C THR A 86 -6.89 -18.56 -0.02
N ARG A 87 -7.15 -19.38 -1.04
CA ARG A 87 -6.77 -19.09 -2.44
C ARG A 87 -7.47 -17.85 -3.00
N ILE A 88 -8.77 -17.69 -2.73
CA ILE A 88 -9.56 -16.51 -3.13
C ILE A 88 -8.97 -15.25 -2.50
N ARG A 89 -8.62 -15.32 -1.20
CA ARG A 89 -8.00 -14.20 -0.49
C ARG A 89 -6.68 -13.79 -1.14
N HIS A 90 -5.77 -14.73 -1.33
CA HIS A 90 -4.48 -14.43 -1.96
C HIS A 90 -4.62 -13.94 -3.40
N ASN A 91 -5.55 -14.51 -4.18
CA ASN A 91 -5.85 -14.04 -5.53
C ASN A 91 -6.39 -12.59 -5.51
N ALA A 92 -7.33 -12.28 -4.63
CA ALA A 92 -7.87 -10.94 -4.49
C ALA A 92 -6.77 -9.94 -4.11
N LEU A 93 -5.85 -10.32 -3.21
CA LEU A 93 -4.73 -9.48 -2.77
C LEU A 93 -3.77 -9.19 -3.93
N TYR A 94 -3.41 -10.24 -4.65
CA TYR A 94 -2.57 -10.14 -5.84
C TYR A 94 -3.14 -9.14 -6.86
N TRP A 95 -4.42 -9.31 -7.21
CA TRP A 95 -5.08 -8.44 -8.18
C TRP A 95 -5.27 -7.02 -7.66
N SER A 96 -5.50 -6.85 -6.37
CA SER A 96 -5.62 -5.51 -5.78
C SER A 96 -4.34 -4.69 -5.95
N ILE A 97 -3.20 -5.28 -5.60
CA ILE A 97 -1.90 -4.63 -5.78
C ILE A 97 -1.66 -4.39 -7.27
N LEU A 98 -1.87 -5.39 -8.13
CA LEU A 98 -1.66 -5.24 -9.57
C LEU A 98 -2.49 -4.08 -10.17
N ILE A 99 -3.80 -4.04 -9.87
CA ILE A 99 -4.71 -3.01 -10.38
C ILE A 99 -4.32 -1.64 -9.81
N ASN A 100 -4.08 -1.54 -8.50
CA ASN A 100 -3.72 -0.29 -7.87
C ASN A 100 -2.45 0.32 -8.47
N TYR A 101 -1.39 -0.47 -8.61
CA TYR A 101 -0.15 0.06 -9.17
C TYR A 101 -0.25 0.28 -10.68
N SER A 102 -1.07 -0.49 -11.41
CA SER A 102 -1.38 -0.17 -12.81
C SER A 102 -2.07 1.19 -12.96
N LEU A 103 -3.00 1.52 -12.05
CA LEU A 103 -3.65 2.83 -11.98
C LEU A 103 -2.61 3.92 -11.67
N CYS A 104 -1.72 3.68 -10.70
CA CYS A 104 -0.62 4.62 -10.39
C CYS A 104 0.25 4.89 -11.64
N THR A 105 0.63 3.85 -12.40
CA THR A 105 1.38 4.01 -13.65
C THR A 105 0.64 4.88 -14.66
N VAL A 106 -0.66 4.63 -14.86
CA VAL A 106 -1.48 5.43 -15.79
C VAL A 106 -1.55 6.89 -15.34
N LEU A 107 -1.70 7.16 -14.05
CA LEU A 107 -1.71 8.52 -13.50
C LEU A 107 -0.36 9.22 -13.68
N ILE A 108 0.75 8.52 -13.46
CA ILE A 108 2.10 9.04 -13.69
C ILE A 108 2.30 9.40 -15.17
N ILE A 109 1.94 8.50 -16.09
CA ILE A 109 2.03 8.75 -17.53
C ILE A 109 1.16 9.94 -17.94
N ALA A 110 -0.08 10.01 -17.44
CA ALA A 110 -0.98 11.12 -17.72
C ALA A 110 -0.42 12.45 -17.22
N ALA A 111 0.22 12.45 -16.04
CA ALA A 111 0.88 13.63 -15.51
C ALA A 111 2.08 14.06 -16.38
N ILE A 112 2.87 13.11 -16.89
CA ILE A 112 3.99 13.40 -17.81
C ILE A 112 3.46 14.02 -19.12
N ILE A 113 2.40 13.46 -19.70
CA ILE A 113 1.82 13.92 -20.97
C ILE A 113 1.27 15.35 -20.84
N LYS A 114 0.65 15.69 -19.71
CA LYS A 114 0.10 17.04 -19.46
C LYS A 114 1.18 18.11 -19.28
N GLY A 115 2.45 17.74 -19.15
CA GLY A 115 3.54 18.68 -18.86
C GLY A 115 3.60 19.12 -17.39
N ASP A 116 2.60 18.78 -16.58
CA ASP A 116 2.47 19.12 -15.16
C ASP A 116 3.56 18.48 -14.27
N VAL A 117 4.22 17.41 -14.75
CA VAL A 117 5.33 16.76 -14.02
C VAL A 117 6.60 17.61 -14.01
N PHE A 118 6.78 18.52 -14.98
CA PHE A 118 8.05 19.22 -15.16
C PHE A 118 7.98 20.76 -15.03
N TYR A 119 6.80 21.39 -15.10
CA TYR A 119 6.73 22.82 -15.43
C TYR A 119 6.50 23.84 -14.31
N ASP A 120 6.49 23.47 -13.03
CA ASP A 120 6.51 24.51 -11.99
C ASP A 120 7.20 24.08 -10.69
N TYR A 121 8.50 24.36 -10.59
CA TYR A 121 9.27 24.25 -9.35
C TYR A 121 9.00 25.43 -8.38
N HIS A 122 8.39 26.52 -8.86
CA HIS A 122 8.16 27.70 -8.01
C HIS A 122 6.91 27.54 -7.13
N ASN A 123 5.97 26.69 -7.55
CA ASN A 123 4.89 26.21 -6.70
C ASN A 123 5.24 24.84 -6.13
N ILE A 124 5.70 24.82 -4.87
CA ILE A 124 5.96 23.59 -4.09
C ILE A 124 4.72 22.67 -4.04
N LEU A 125 3.53 23.14 -4.45
CA LEU A 125 2.30 22.35 -4.61
C LEU A 125 2.09 21.69 -6.00
N GLY A 126 2.81 22.09 -7.06
CA GLY A 126 2.55 21.64 -8.44
C GLY A 126 2.94 20.19 -8.71
N SER A 127 4.24 19.88 -8.79
CA SER A 127 4.74 18.49 -8.96
C SER A 127 4.51 17.64 -7.69
N PHE A 128 4.69 18.23 -6.50
CA PHE A 128 4.38 17.58 -5.22
C PHE A 128 2.92 17.15 -5.11
N GLY A 129 2.00 17.99 -5.60
CA GLY A 129 0.56 17.75 -5.48
C GLY A 129 0.12 16.47 -6.17
N TYR A 130 0.58 16.22 -7.40
CA TYR A 130 0.16 15.04 -8.16
C TYR A 130 0.61 13.72 -7.53
N ILE A 131 1.87 13.63 -7.11
CA ILE A 131 2.41 12.40 -6.52
C ILE A 131 1.92 12.22 -5.07
N ALA A 132 1.73 13.32 -4.32
CA ALA A 132 1.02 13.31 -3.04
C ALA A 132 -0.40 12.73 -3.18
N VAL A 133 -1.15 13.18 -4.18
CA VAL A 133 -2.49 12.67 -4.49
C VAL A 133 -2.44 11.19 -4.86
N ILE A 134 -1.48 10.75 -5.68
CA ILE A 134 -1.32 9.32 -6.02
C ILE A 134 -1.05 8.48 -4.77
N ALA A 135 -0.20 8.93 -3.85
CA ALA A 135 0.07 8.17 -2.63
C ALA A 135 -1.12 8.15 -1.66
N ILE A 136 -1.88 9.24 -1.56
CA ILE A 136 -3.14 9.26 -0.80
C ILE A 136 -4.11 8.23 -1.37
N TYR A 137 -4.26 8.16 -2.70
CA TYR A 137 -5.12 7.15 -3.31
C TYR A 137 -4.60 5.73 -3.07
N ASN A 138 -3.29 5.50 -3.25
CA ASN A 138 -2.62 4.20 -3.08
C ASN A 138 -2.92 3.58 -1.70
N LEU A 139 -2.92 4.42 -0.67
CA LEU A 139 -3.17 4.03 0.71
C LEU A 139 -4.54 3.34 0.88
N PHE A 140 -5.59 3.83 0.21
CA PHE A 140 -6.94 3.27 0.35
C PHE A 140 -7.29 2.26 -0.74
N SER A 141 -6.86 2.52 -1.98
CA SER A 141 -7.23 1.73 -3.16
C SER A 141 -6.83 0.26 -3.04
N VAL A 142 -5.64 -0.04 -2.49
CA VAL A 142 -5.21 -1.44 -2.29
C VAL A 142 -6.16 -2.17 -1.34
N LEU A 143 -6.60 -1.54 -0.26
CA LEU A 143 -7.54 -2.19 0.67
C LEU A 143 -8.95 -2.28 0.09
N ILE A 144 -9.41 -1.22 -0.59
CA ILE A 144 -10.76 -1.16 -1.18
C ILE A 144 -10.89 -2.18 -2.33
N ILE A 145 -9.98 -2.17 -3.30
CA ILE A 145 -10.01 -3.11 -4.45
C ILE A 145 -9.91 -4.54 -3.93
N PHE A 146 -9.07 -4.77 -2.91
CA PHE A 146 -8.94 -6.06 -2.26
C PHE A 146 -10.27 -6.53 -1.66
N LEU A 147 -10.90 -5.71 -0.82
CA LEU A 147 -12.16 -6.03 -0.17
C LEU A 147 -13.28 -6.28 -1.19
N LEU A 148 -13.41 -5.41 -2.19
CA LEU A 148 -14.42 -5.55 -3.24
C LEU A 148 -14.25 -6.86 -4.00
N ARG A 149 -13.03 -7.14 -4.48
CA ARG A 149 -12.74 -8.36 -5.23
C ARG A 149 -12.89 -9.61 -4.38
N TYR A 150 -12.43 -9.58 -3.14
CA TYR A 150 -12.54 -10.70 -2.21
C TYR A 150 -14.00 -11.08 -1.97
N HIS A 151 -14.85 -10.12 -1.61
CA HIS A 151 -16.27 -10.37 -1.35
C HIS A 151 -17.03 -10.74 -2.63
N TYR A 152 -16.69 -10.12 -3.77
CA TYR A 152 -17.25 -10.50 -5.07
C TYR A 152 -16.98 -11.96 -5.41
N LEU A 153 -15.72 -12.41 -5.27
CA LEU A 153 -15.34 -13.81 -5.53
C LEU A 153 -15.97 -14.78 -4.53
N LEU A 154 -16.10 -14.39 -3.26
CA LEU A 154 -16.76 -15.18 -2.23
C LEU A 154 -18.26 -15.33 -2.51
N TYR A 155 -18.94 -14.25 -2.90
CA TYR A 155 -20.36 -14.25 -3.24
C TYR A 155 -20.66 -15.04 -4.51
N SER A 156 -19.81 -14.87 -5.53
CA SER A 156 -19.99 -15.50 -6.84
C SER A 156 -19.90 -17.03 -6.80
N LYS A 157 -19.44 -17.65 -5.68
CA LYS A 157 -19.23 -19.10 -5.53
C LYS A 157 -18.63 -19.73 -6.79
N MET A 158 -17.65 -19.08 -7.41
CA MET A 158 -17.00 -19.65 -8.59
C MET A 158 -16.35 -20.97 -8.16
N GLY A 159 -16.92 -22.07 -8.64
CA GLY A 159 -16.44 -23.42 -8.37
C GLY A 159 -14.93 -23.53 -8.60
N GLN A 160 -14.29 -24.38 -7.80
CA GLN A 160 -12.84 -24.50 -7.56
C GLN A 160 -11.90 -24.45 -8.80
N TYR A 161 -12.43 -24.56 -10.02
CA TYR A 161 -11.70 -24.70 -11.27
C TYR A 161 -11.60 -23.45 -12.15
N LYS A 162 -12.31 -22.36 -11.85
CA LYS A 162 -12.31 -21.14 -12.69
C LYS A 162 -11.45 -19.97 -12.18
N LEU A 163 -10.78 -20.12 -11.03
CA LEU A 163 -9.77 -19.13 -10.63
C LEU A 163 -8.56 -19.27 -11.55
N GLY A 164 -8.46 -18.36 -12.52
CA GLY A 164 -7.30 -18.26 -13.40
C GLY A 164 -6.01 -18.21 -12.59
N GLY A 165 -4.98 -18.92 -13.08
CA GLY A 165 -3.65 -18.89 -12.50
C GLY A 165 -3.12 -17.46 -12.38
N LEU A 166 -2.22 -17.25 -11.44
CA LEU A 166 -1.59 -15.94 -11.24
C LEU A 166 -0.63 -15.65 -12.40
N SER A 167 -0.95 -14.62 -13.18
CA SER A 167 -0.20 -14.22 -14.38
C SER A 167 1.00 -13.36 -14.01
N PHE A 168 2.11 -14.00 -13.65
CA PHE A 168 3.37 -13.31 -13.41
C PHE A 168 4.12 -13.01 -14.72
N LEU A 169 4.92 -11.94 -14.71
CA LEU A 169 5.80 -11.56 -15.82
C LEU A 169 6.91 -12.61 -16.03
N PRO A 170 7.32 -12.88 -17.28
CA PRO A 170 8.44 -13.78 -17.57
C PRO A 170 9.73 -13.38 -16.84
N TYR A 171 10.59 -14.37 -16.57
CA TYR A 171 11.89 -14.14 -15.92
C TYR A 171 12.76 -13.16 -16.72
N TYR A 172 12.92 -13.39 -18.02
CA TYR A 172 13.67 -12.51 -18.92
C TYR A 172 12.70 -11.78 -19.88
N PRO A 173 12.88 -10.47 -20.12
CA PRO A 173 13.90 -9.57 -19.55
C PRO A 173 13.49 -8.91 -18.23
N TYR A 174 12.20 -8.94 -17.87
CA TYR A 174 11.58 -8.11 -16.83
C TYR A 174 12.30 -8.16 -15.47
N ARG A 175 12.63 -9.35 -14.97
CA ARG A 175 13.26 -9.51 -13.66
C ARG A 175 14.68 -8.96 -13.60
N VAL A 176 15.43 -9.09 -14.70
CA VAL A 176 16.81 -8.62 -14.78
C VAL A 176 16.82 -7.11 -14.84
N VAL A 177 15.98 -6.53 -15.71
CA VAL A 177 15.82 -5.09 -15.85
C VAL A 177 15.36 -4.46 -14.54
N SER A 178 14.34 -5.02 -13.88
CA SER A 178 13.80 -4.45 -12.64
C SER A 178 14.82 -4.44 -11.50
N LYS A 179 15.65 -5.49 -11.38
CA LYS A 179 16.75 -5.55 -10.40
C LYS A 179 17.78 -4.45 -10.61
N TRP A 180 18.22 -4.25 -11.86
CA TRP A 180 19.18 -3.20 -12.19
C TRP A 180 18.57 -1.81 -11.99
N ALA A 181 17.36 -1.58 -12.50
CA ALA A 181 16.64 -0.33 -12.31
C ALA A 181 16.46 0.02 -10.83
N THR A 182 16.02 -0.94 -10.00
CA THR A 182 15.88 -0.75 -8.55
C THR A 182 17.19 -0.33 -7.91
N ARG A 183 18.33 -0.98 -8.25
CA ARG A 183 19.65 -0.63 -7.70
C ARG A 183 20.11 0.77 -8.08
N ILE A 184 19.89 1.16 -9.34
CA ILE A 184 20.25 2.49 -9.84
C ILE A 184 19.41 3.57 -9.16
N LEU A 185 18.11 3.33 -9.00
CA LEU A 185 17.17 4.30 -8.42
C LEU A 185 17.22 4.37 -6.90
N PHE A 186 17.75 3.35 -6.23
CA PHE A 186 17.80 3.30 -4.76
C PHE A 186 18.64 4.44 -4.16
N VAL A 187 19.83 4.72 -4.71
CA VAL A 187 20.70 5.78 -4.17
C VAL A 187 20.08 7.17 -4.34
N PRO A 188 19.61 7.58 -5.54
CA PRO A 188 18.86 8.82 -5.70
C PRO A 188 17.65 8.93 -4.77
N ALA A 189 16.86 7.85 -4.65
CA ALA A 189 15.69 7.85 -3.77
C ALA A 189 16.04 7.98 -2.27
N ALA A 190 17.20 7.47 -1.86
CA ALA A 190 17.70 7.66 -0.49
C ALA A 190 18.18 9.10 -0.26
N LEU A 191 18.84 9.71 -1.25
CA LEU A 191 19.32 11.09 -1.17
C LEU A 191 18.19 12.12 -1.17
N THR A 192 17.11 11.84 -1.91
CA THR A 192 15.91 12.69 -1.92
C THR A 192 15.23 12.74 -0.56
N TYR A 193 15.34 11.67 0.24
CA TYR A 193 14.79 11.65 1.58
C TYR A 193 15.57 12.54 2.55
N THR A 194 16.90 12.43 2.55
CA THR A 194 17.73 13.16 3.51
C THR A 194 17.76 14.67 3.24
N ASN A 195 17.57 15.06 1.98
CA ASN A 195 17.69 16.45 1.54
C ASN A 195 16.38 16.99 0.95
N TRP A 196 15.24 16.45 1.38
CA TRP A 196 13.95 16.88 0.85
C TRP A 196 13.66 18.36 1.18
N PRO A 197 13.14 19.18 0.24
CA PRO A 197 12.79 18.84 -1.14
C PRO A 197 13.97 18.99 -2.11
N LEU A 198 14.30 17.91 -2.84
CA LEU A 198 15.14 18.00 -4.04
C LEU A 198 14.26 18.09 -5.30
N PRO A 199 14.73 18.73 -6.38
CA PRO A 199 14.09 18.63 -7.68
C PRO A 199 13.88 17.16 -8.08
N TYR A 200 12.71 16.85 -8.63
CA TYR A 200 12.32 15.52 -9.12
C TYR A 200 12.28 14.39 -8.08
N SER A 201 12.27 14.74 -6.79
CA SER A 201 12.33 13.77 -5.69
C SER A 201 11.12 12.83 -5.67
N SER A 202 9.93 13.35 -5.93
CA SER A 202 8.69 12.57 -6.03
C SER A 202 8.67 11.61 -7.22
N GLU A 203 9.25 12.02 -8.34
CA GLU A 203 9.31 11.30 -9.60
C GLU A 203 10.26 10.10 -9.46
N ILE A 204 11.40 10.31 -8.81
CA ILE A 204 12.34 9.25 -8.46
C ILE A 204 11.65 8.18 -7.61
N ILE A 205 10.87 8.57 -6.60
CA ILE A 205 10.12 7.62 -5.74
C ILE A 205 9.07 6.86 -6.56
N ALA A 206 8.34 7.56 -7.43
CA ALA A 206 7.33 6.95 -8.29
C ALA A 206 7.94 5.91 -9.25
N VAL A 207 9.03 6.26 -9.94
CA VAL A 207 9.73 5.34 -10.86
C VAL A 207 10.37 4.17 -10.08
N LEU A 208 10.89 4.41 -8.87
CA LEU A 208 11.38 3.35 -8.00
C LEU A 208 10.26 2.35 -7.66
N SER A 209 9.08 2.83 -7.28
CA SER A 209 7.92 1.96 -7.01
C SER A 209 7.57 1.09 -8.22
N LEU A 210 7.48 1.68 -9.42
CA LEU A 210 7.23 0.91 -10.65
C LEU A 210 8.29 -0.17 -10.90
N SER A 211 9.57 0.15 -10.67
CA SER A 211 10.65 -0.81 -10.82
C SER A 211 10.55 -1.97 -9.82
N LEU A 212 10.14 -1.70 -8.58
CA LEU A 212 9.92 -2.71 -7.55
C LEU A 212 8.69 -3.57 -7.88
N LEU A 213 7.61 -2.98 -8.37
CA LEU A 213 6.42 -3.71 -8.82
C LEU A 213 6.78 -4.75 -9.88
N VAL A 214 7.50 -4.35 -10.93
CA VAL A 214 7.93 -5.27 -12.00
C VAL A 214 8.77 -6.41 -11.41
N TRP A 215 9.60 -6.11 -10.40
CA TRP A 215 10.35 -7.15 -9.70
C TRP A 215 9.42 -8.09 -8.91
N VAL A 216 8.51 -7.56 -8.09
CA VAL A 216 7.52 -8.31 -7.29
C VAL A 216 6.74 -9.30 -8.15
N PHE A 217 6.27 -8.85 -9.31
CA PHE A 217 5.42 -9.63 -10.22
C PHE A 217 6.20 -10.48 -11.24
N SER A 218 7.54 -10.48 -11.20
CA SER A 218 8.37 -11.32 -12.07
C SER A 218 8.57 -12.75 -11.55
N ARG A 219 8.50 -13.73 -12.46
CA ARG A 219 8.70 -15.16 -12.15
C ARG A 219 10.15 -15.48 -11.80
N GLN A 220 10.34 -16.50 -10.98
CA GLN A 220 11.63 -17.17 -10.81
C GLN A 220 11.96 -18.03 -12.03
N LYS A 221 13.25 -18.42 -12.18
CA LYS A 221 13.67 -19.33 -13.26
C LYS A 221 12.91 -20.66 -13.22
N ARG A 222 12.63 -21.14 -12.01
CA ARG A 222 11.72 -22.26 -11.72
C ARG A 222 10.72 -21.76 -10.68
N GLU A 223 9.44 -21.85 -10.99
CA GLU A 223 8.36 -21.44 -10.11
C GLU A 223 7.50 -22.67 -9.86
N ASP A 224 7.56 -23.20 -8.63
CA ASP A 224 6.74 -24.31 -8.17
C ASP A 224 5.63 -23.81 -7.21
N GLU A 225 4.80 -24.74 -6.73
CA GLU A 225 3.68 -24.42 -5.83
C GLU A 225 4.16 -23.84 -4.49
N MET A 226 5.33 -24.28 -3.99
CA MET A 226 5.88 -23.82 -2.73
C MET A 226 6.38 -22.38 -2.82
N ILE A 227 7.08 -22.03 -3.91
CA ILE A 227 7.52 -20.67 -4.20
C ILE A 227 6.31 -19.74 -4.35
N SER A 228 5.27 -20.20 -5.06
CA SER A 228 4.01 -19.44 -5.19
C SER A 228 3.37 -19.18 -3.82
N THR A 229 3.36 -20.18 -2.94
CA THR A 229 2.84 -20.04 -1.56
C THR A 229 3.66 -19.03 -0.75
N ILE A 230 4.99 -19.15 -0.76
CA ILE A 230 5.91 -18.20 -0.10
C ILE A 230 5.66 -16.77 -0.58
N ARG A 231 5.40 -16.61 -1.87
CA ARG A 231 5.09 -15.32 -2.48
C ARG A 231 3.81 -14.73 -1.89
N MET A 232 2.73 -15.50 -1.88
CA MET A 232 1.45 -15.06 -1.36
C MET A 232 1.52 -14.70 0.12
N GLU A 233 2.22 -15.51 0.92
CA GLU A 233 2.45 -15.22 2.35
C GLU A 233 3.28 -13.94 2.53
N SER A 234 4.34 -13.75 1.73
CA SER A 234 5.17 -12.54 1.78
C SER A 234 4.37 -11.28 1.42
N MET A 235 3.42 -11.39 0.49
CA MET A 235 2.55 -10.29 0.07
C MET A 235 1.58 -9.90 1.17
N GLN A 236 0.98 -10.88 1.84
CA GLN A 236 0.12 -10.65 2.99
C GLN A 236 0.90 -9.99 4.14
N LEU A 237 2.10 -10.48 4.46
CA LEU A 237 2.94 -9.90 5.51
C LEU A 237 3.40 -8.48 5.18
N ALA A 238 3.66 -8.17 3.92
CA ALA A 238 4.00 -6.81 3.49
C ALA A 238 2.87 -5.81 3.74
N ILE A 239 1.64 -6.18 3.40
CA ILE A 239 0.47 -5.35 3.70
C ILE A 239 0.29 -5.17 5.20
N TYR A 240 0.44 -6.23 6.00
CA TYR A 240 0.38 -6.10 7.47
C TYR A 240 1.42 -5.13 8.02
N PHE A 241 2.68 -5.28 7.58
CA PHE A 241 3.77 -4.45 8.06
C PHE A 241 3.56 -2.98 7.70
N VAL A 242 3.24 -2.70 6.44
CA VAL A 242 3.14 -1.34 5.90
C VAL A 242 1.95 -0.59 6.48
N TYR A 243 0.79 -1.21 6.54
CA TYR A 243 -0.39 -0.57 7.14
C TYR A 243 -0.31 -0.50 8.67
N GLY A 244 0.31 -1.48 9.33
CA GLY A 244 0.59 -1.41 10.76
C GLY A 244 1.55 -0.26 11.11
N PHE A 245 2.62 -0.10 10.33
CA PHE A 245 3.56 1.01 10.49
C PHE A 245 2.91 2.36 10.20
N LEU A 246 2.06 2.44 9.17
CA LEU A 246 1.33 3.64 8.82
C LEU A 246 0.34 4.06 9.91
N LEU A 247 -0.43 3.11 10.46
CA LEU A 247 -1.34 3.36 11.59
C LEU A 247 -0.58 3.86 12.81
N LEU A 248 0.55 3.23 13.15
CA LEU A 248 1.39 3.67 14.25
C LEU A 248 1.91 5.09 14.00
N SER A 249 2.36 5.36 12.77
CA SER A 249 2.87 6.68 12.39
C SER A 249 1.80 7.77 12.48
N ASP A 250 0.54 7.48 12.13
CA ASP A 250 -0.56 8.45 12.20
C ASP A 250 -0.83 8.95 13.64
N PHE A 251 -0.56 8.14 14.65
CA PHE A 251 -0.70 8.56 16.06
C PHE A 251 0.48 9.37 16.58
N PHE A 252 1.69 9.18 16.05
CA PHE A 252 2.92 9.76 16.63
C PHE A 252 3.53 10.86 15.78
N ILE A 253 3.24 10.92 14.49
CA ILE A 253 3.94 11.75 13.52
C ILE A 253 2.92 12.63 12.81
N TYR A 254 3.19 13.93 12.78
CA TYR A 254 2.23 14.94 12.35
C TYR A 254 2.82 15.91 11.32
N GLY A 255 1.94 16.59 10.60
CA GLY A 255 2.31 17.59 9.60
C GLY A 255 3.11 16.99 8.45
N ASN A 256 4.11 17.72 7.95
CA ASN A 256 4.93 17.32 6.79
C ASN A 256 5.65 15.97 6.98
N ALA A 257 6.01 15.62 8.22
CA ALA A 257 6.66 14.35 8.50
C ALA A 257 5.75 13.14 8.18
N PHE A 258 4.45 13.26 8.44
CA PHE A 258 3.49 12.20 8.12
C PHE A 258 3.31 12.03 6.61
N PHE A 259 3.30 13.14 5.86
CA PHE A 259 3.26 13.08 4.39
C PHE A 259 4.45 12.33 3.80
N TYR A 260 5.66 12.49 4.35
CA TYR A 260 6.81 11.68 3.90
C TYR A 260 6.60 10.19 4.15
N ILE A 261 6.03 9.82 5.29
CA ILE A 261 5.73 8.41 5.58
C ILE A 261 4.71 7.84 4.58
N MET A 262 3.72 8.64 4.17
CA MET A 262 2.80 8.26 3.09
C MET A 262 3.52 8.08 1.75
N MET A 263 4.51 8.92 1.42
CA MET A 263 5.35 8.71 0.22
C MET A 263 6.12 7.39 0.30
N PHE A 264 6.68 7.06 1.48
CA PHE A 264 7.36 5.77 1.67
C PHE A 264 6.42 4.58 1.56
N ASN A 265 5.16 4.75 1.96
CA ASN A 265 4.15 3.71 1.86
C ASN A 265 4.02 3.16 0.42
N LEU A 266 4.15 4.04 -0.59
CA LEU A 266 4.09 3.70 -2.01
C LEU A 266 5.11 2.62 -2.40
N VAL A 267 6.32 2.71 -1.84
CA VAL A 267 7.45 1.80 -2.10
C VAL A 267 7.52 0.67 -1.05
N GLY A 268 7.02 0.94 0.16
CA GLY A 268 7.23 0.12 1.35
C GLY A 268 6.66 -1.29 1.22
N ALA A 269 5.49 -1.45 0.60
CA ALA A 269 4.85 -2.77 0.44
C ALA A 269 5.68 -3.67 -0.47
N GLU A 270 6.17 -3.11 -1.56
CA GLU A 270 6.97 -3.82 -2.57
C GLU A 270 8.35 -4.15 -2.02
N ALA A 271 8.98 -3.21 -1.32
CA ALA A 271 10.28 -3.40 -0.68
C ALA A 271 10.22 -4.47 0.42
N PHE A 272 9.26 -4.38 1.34
CA PHE A 272 9.12 -5.36 2.43
C PHE A 272 8.82 -6.76 1.87
N PHE A 273 7.93 -6.83 0.88
CA PHE A 273 7.66 -8.09 0.17
C PHE A 273 8.96 -8.69 -0.38
N LEU A 274 9.78 -7.92 -1.10
CA LEU A 274 10.99 -8.44 -1.73
C LEU A 274 11.99 -8.92 -0.68
N ILE A 275 12.16 -8.17 0.41
CA ILE A 275 13.04 -8.55 1.52
C ILE A 275 12.57 -9.89 2.11
N ARG A 276 11.29 -9.99 2.49
CA ARG A 276 10.73 -11.20 3.10
C ARG A 276 10.76 -12.40 2.17
N PHE A 277 10.44 -12.19 0.89
CA PHE A 277 10.41 -13.23 -0.13
C PHE A 277 11.81 -13.79 -0.38
N HIS A 278 12.82 -12.94 -0.57
CA HIS A 278 14.20 -13.44 -0.76
C HIS A 278 14.73 -14.16 0.47
N PHE A 279 14.38 -13.70 1.68
CA PHE A 279 14.73 -14.39 2.91
C PHE A 279 14.11 -15.80 2.98
N ALA A 280 12.80 -15.96 2.74
CA ALA A 280 12.17 -17.29 2.72
C ALA A 280 12.71 -18.17 1.61
N TYR A 281 12.87 -17.60 0.41
CA TYR A 281 13.34 -18.33 -0.75
C TYR A 281 14.76 -18.88 -0.54
N ASN A 282 15.65 -18.07 0.03
CA ASN A 282 17.01 -18.52 0.35
C ASN A 282 17.04 -19.57 1.46
N LYS A 283 16.12 -19.47 2.44
CA LYS A 283 15.97 -20.51 3.46
C LYS A 283 15.52 -21.84 2.82
N LEU A 284 14.51 -21.81 1.96
CA LEU A 284 14.03 -22.98 1.23
C LEU A 284 15.16 -23.65 0.41
N LEU A 285 15.97 -22.85 -0.29
CA LEU A 285 17.08 -23.39 -1.08
C LEU A 285 18.14 -24.10 -0.23
N LYS A 286 18.34 -23.67 1.02
CA LYS A 286 19.24 -24.35 1.96
C LYS A 286 18.65 -25.69 2.38
N ASP A 287 17.38 -25.70 2.79
CA ASP A 287 16.66 -26.90 3.22
C ASP A 287 16.58 -27.97 2.11
N THR A 288 16.57 -27.59 0.83
CA THR A 288 16.58 -28.53 -0.31
C THR A 288 17.96 -29.03 -0.73
N ARG A 289 19.03 -28.44 -0.19
CA ARG A 289 20.43 -28.80 -0.49
C ARG A 289 21.07 -29.68 0.59
N GLU A 290 20.51 -29.66 1.79
CA GLU A 290 20.80 -30.59 2.90
C GLU A 290 20.03 -31.90 2.70
#